data_AF-A0A538M0D1-F1
#
_entry.id   AF-A0A538M0D1-F1
#
_cell.length_a   1.000
_cell.length_b   1.000
_cell.length_c   1.000
_cell.angle_alpha   90.00
_cell.angle_beta   90.00
_cell.angle_gamma   90.00
#
_symmetry.space_group_name_H-M   'P 1'
#
loop_
_entity.id
_entity.type
_entity.pdbx_description
1 polymer ?
#
loop_
_entity_poly.entity_id
_entity_poly.type
_entity_poly.pdbx_seq_one_letter_code
_entity_poly.pdbx_strand_id
1 'polypeptide(L)'
;MATVLIDARNVLRSQWPNVPEHQLVRRALDWAQRHDHELVLVFDGKAPGAVTGTQRLDERTLLVGSGAESADDWLIREAPGYPSAWLVTSDRALREAAGAGAERLIGGGAFLRELNA
;
A
#
# COMPACT_ATOMS: atom_id res chain seq x y z
N MET A 1 -4.82 -14.43 7.57
CA MET A 1 -4.86 -12.97 7.76
C MET A 1 -3.44 -12.44 7.81
N ALA A 2 -3.09 -11.45 6.98
CA ALA A 2 -1.80 -10.78 6.95
C ALA A 2 -2.02 -9.27 6.84
N THR A 3 -1.06 -8.47 7.30
CA THR A 3 -1.02 -7.03 7.00
C THR A 3 -0.32 -6.81 5.66
N VAL A 4 -0.93 -6.04 4.77
CA VAL A 4 -0.41 -5.75 3.44
C VAL A 4 -0.03 -4.28 3.37
N LEU A 5 1.28 -4.03 3.27
CA LEU A 5 1.87 -2.70 3.13
C LEU A 5 1.92 -2.35 1.64
N ILE A 6 1.28 -1.25 1.26
CA ILE A 6 1.06 -0.90 -0.15
C ILE A 6 1.70 0.45 -0.45
N ASP A 7 2.69 0.46 -1.35
CA ASP A 7 3.16 1.66 -2.02
C ASP A 7 2.11 2.09 -3.06
N ALA A 8 1.21 2.98 -2.66
CA ALA A 8 0.02 3.30 -3.44
C ALA A 8 0.40 4.00 -4.76
N ARG A 9 1.36 4.92 -4.75
CA ARG A 9 1.82 5.63 -5.95
C ARG A 9 2.38 4.66 -6.98
N ASN A 10 3.10 3.63 -6.55
CA ASN A 10 3.60 2.57 -7.43
C ASN A 10 2.49 1.70 -8.03
N VAL A 11 1.48 1.34 -7.25
CA VAL A 11 0.32 0.59 -7.75
C VAL A 11 -0.47 1.42 -8.77
N LEU A 12 -0.77 2.71 -8.48
CA LEU A 12 -1.52 3.60 -9.38
C LEU A 12 -0.90 3.71 -10.78
N ARG A 13 0.44 3.78 -10.83
CA ARG A 13 1.24 3.93 -12.06
C ARG A 13 1.56 2.61 -12.76
N SER A 14 1.11 1.47 -12.21
CA SER A 14 1.43 0.14 -12.76
C SER A 14 0.63 -0.24 -14.01
N GLN A 15 -0.32 0.59 -14.44
CA GLN A 15 -1.09 0.43 -15.66
C GLN A 15 -1.28 1.80 -16.33
N TRP A 16 -1.34 1.82 -17.67
CA TRP A 16 -1.77 2.99 -18.43
C TRP A 16 -3.18 2.77 -19.03
N PRO A 17 -4.11 3.75 -18.93
CA PRO A 17 -3.99 4.98 -18.13
C PRO A 17 -3.92 4.68 -16.62
N ASN A 18 -3.26 5.57 -15.87
CA ASN A 18 -3.11 5.42 -14.42
C ASN A 18 -4.47 5.36 -13.73
N VAL A 19 -4.55 4.58 -12.66
CA VAL A 19 -5.76 4.46 -11.84
C VAL A 19 -5.96 5.73 -11.02
N PRO A 20 -7.19 6.27 -10.89
CA PRO A 20 -7.47 7.38 -9.97
C PRO A 20 -7.29 6.95 -8.50
N GLU A 21 -6.74 7.84 -7.66
CA GLU A 21 -6.43 7.51 -6.25
C GLU A 21 -7.64 7.00 -5.46
N HIS A 22 -8.79 7.68 -5.56
CA HIS A 22 -10.03 7.28 -4.89
C HIS A 22 -10.52 5.90 -5.35
N GLN A 23 -10.27 5.55 -6.62
CA GLN A 23 -10.65 4.25 -7.17
C GLN A 23 -9.74 3.15 -6.65
N LEU A 24 -8.43 3.41 -6.51
CA LEU A 24 -7.52 2.47 -5.87
C LEU A 24 -7.93 2.21 -4.43
N VAL A 25 -8.18 3.26 -3.65
CA VAL A 25 -8.61 3.14 -2.24
C VAL A 25 -9.88 2.29 -2.15
N ARG A 26 -10.91 2.61 -2.93
CA ARG A 26 -12.16 1.84 -2.93
C ARG A 26 -11.93 0.35 -3.26
N ARG A 27 -11.18 0.05 -4.32
CA ARG A 27 -10.90 -1.34 -4.71
C ARG A 27 -10.08 -2.08 -3.66
N ALA A 28 -9.16 -1.39 -2.99
CA ALA A 28 -8.37 -1.95 -1.90
C ALA A 28 -9.25 -2.30 -0.69
N LEU A 29 -10.19 -1.43 -0.30
CA LEU A 29 -11.18 -1.74 0.75
C LEU A 29 -11.99 -3.00 0.41
N ASP A 30 -12.54 -3.06 -0.81
CA ASP A 30 -13.30 -4.20 -1.30
C ASP A 30 -12.45 -5.49 -1.30
N TRP A 31 -11.16 -5.40 -1.64
CA TRP A 31 -10.23 -6.52 -1.64
C TRP A 31 -9.88 -6.99 -0.21
N ALA A 32 -9.61 -6.06 0.71
CA ALA A 32 -9.31 -6.37 2.11
C ALA A 32 -10.41 -7.21 2.75
N GLN A 33 -11.67 -6.83 2.50
CA GLN A 33 -12.84 -7.54 2.98
C GLN A 33 -12.98 -8.94 2.38
N ARG A 34 -12.77 -9.09 1.07
CA ARG A 34 -12.89 -10.38 0.37
C ARG A 34 -11.80 -11.37 0.73
N HIS A 35 -10.59 -10.89 1.01
CA HIS A 35 -9.41 -11.72 1.24
C HIS A 35 -9.02 -11.87 2.73
N ASP A 36 -9.77 -11.25 3.65
CA ASP A 36 -9.52 -11.29 5.10
C ASP A 36 -8.08 -10.85 5.45
N HIS A 37 -7.73 -9.65 4.99
CA HIS A 37 -6.44 -9.02 5.20
C HIS A 37 -6.58 -7.61 5.78
N GLU A 38 -5.55 -7.16 6.49
CA GLU A 38 -5.42 -5.77 6.91
C GLU A 38 -4.57 -5.02 5.89
N LEU A 39 -4.89 -3.76 5.63
CA LEU A 39 -4.17 -2.94 4.66
C LEU A 39 -3.57 -1.69 5.29
N VAL A 40 -2.39 -1.33 4.82
CA VAL A 40 -1.77 -0.03 5.04
C VAL A 40 -1.44 0.57 3.67
N LEU A 41 -2.28 1.51 3.20
CA LEU A 41 -2.08 2.19 1.93
C LEU A 41 -1.28 3.47 2.15
N VAL A 42 -0.05 3.50 1.65
CA VAL A 42 0.88 4.61 1.84
C VAL A 42 0.97 5.43 0.56
N PHE A 43 0.60 6.70 0.66
CA PHE A 43 0.72 7.69 -0.39
C PHE A 43 1.85 8.65 -0.07
N ASP A 44 2.62 8.98 -1.09
CA ASP A 44 3.63 10.04 -1.02
C ASP A 44 2.96 11.41 -0.83
N GLY A 45 3.38 12.14 0.19
CA GLY A 45 2.82 13.42 0.57
C GLY A 45 1.43 13.30 1.21
N LYS A 46 0.40 13.77 0.51
CA LYS A 46 -0.99 13.69 0.97
C LYS A 46 -1.68 12.50 0.34
N ALA A 47 -2.42 11.74 1.15
CA ALA A 47 -3.33 10.73 0.65
C ALA A 47 -4.70 11.35 0.27
N PRO A 48 -5.57 10.62 -0.46
CA PRO A 48 -6.92 11.08 -0.79
C PRO A 48 -7.69 11.64 0.42
N GLY A 49 -8.40 12.74 0.21
CA GLY A 49 -9.05 13.47 1.31
C GLY A 49 -8.12 14.46 2.05
N ALA A 50 -6.95 14.76 1.47
CA ALA A 50 -5.92 15.65 2.04
C ALA A 50 -5.34 15.14 3.37
N VAL A 51 -5.33 13.82 3.55
CA VAL A 51 -4.80 13.17 4.76
C VAL A 51 -3.28 13.27 4.79
N THR A 52 -2.76 13.67 5.95
CA THR A 52 -1.34 13.60 6.32
C THR A 52 -1.26 12.88 7.66
N GLY A 53 -0.33 11.93 7.79
CA GLY A 53 -0.34 10.96 8.88
C GLY A 53 -1.28 9.78 8.59
N THR A 54 -1.67 9.06 9.64
CA THR A 54 -2.46 7.84 9.55
C THR A 54 -3.94 8.10 9.83
N GLN A 55 -4.81 7.71 8.91
CA GLN A 55 -6.26 7.69 9.09
C GLN A 55 -6.79 6.27 8.93
N ARG A 56 -7.61 5.82 9.86
CA ARG A 56 -8.36 4.58 9.72
C ARG A 56 -9.58 4.80 8.82
N LEU A 57 -9.73 4.00 7.76
CA LEU A 57 -10.89 4.05 6.86
C LEU A 57 -12.00 3.09 7.28
N ASP A 58 -11.61 1.92 7.80
CA ASP A 58 -12.51 0.91 8.34
C ASP A 58 -11.78 0.04 9.40
N GLU A 59 -12.36 -1.09 9.79
CA GLU A 59 -11.78 -1.98 10.79
C GLU A 59 -10.41 -2.55 10.38
N ARG A 60 -10.09 -2.59 9.09
CA ARG A 60 -8.94 -3.33 8.53
C ARG A 60 -7.96 -2.46 7.75
N THR A 61 -8.33 -1.22 7.42
CA THR A 61 -7.60 -0.40 6.46
C THR A 61 -7.13 0.91 7.07
N LEU A 62 -5.82 1.13 7.01
CA LEU A 62 -5.17 2.40 7.29
C LEU A 62 -4.80 3.08 5.97
N LEU A 63 -5.14 4.36 5.87
CA LEU A 63 -4.70 5.27 4.83
C LEU A 63 -3.62 6.18 5.42
N VAL A 64 -2.46 6.22 4.78
CA VAL A 64 -1.31 6.99 5.22
C VAL A 64 -0.94 7.99 4.14
N GLY A 65 -0.86 9.27 4.51
CA GLY A 65 -0.10 10.26 3.75
C GLY A 65 1.22 10.52 4.45
N SER A 66 2.34 10.24 3.78
CA SER A 66 3.69 10.34 4.38
C SER A 66 4.08 11.78 4.78
N GLY A 67 3.36 12.79 4.29
CA GLY A 67 3.61 14.18 4.64
C GLY A 67 4.91 14.69 4.02
N ALA A 68 5.90 15.01 4.86
CA ALA A 68 7.18 15.55 4.41
C ALA A 68 8.22 14.46 4.09
N GLU A 69 8.06 13.24 4.62
CA GLU A 69 8.89 12.10 4.22
C GLU A 69 8.33 11.44 2.96
N SER A 70 9.16 10.68 2.25
CA SER A 70 8.67 9.89 1.11
C SER A 70 7.87 8.68 1.57
N ALA A 71 6.99 8.17 0.71
CA ALA A 71 6.29 6.90 1.00
C ALA A 71 7.28 5.74 1.20
N ASP A 72 8.39 5.73 0.46
CA ASP A 72 9.42 4.71 0.55
C ASP A 72 10.11 4.75 1.92
N ASP A 73 10.52 5.95 2.38
CA ASP A 73 11.14 6.13 3.70
C ASP A 73 10.18 5.72 4.82
N TRP A 74 8.89 6.09 4.70
CA TRP A 74 7.86 5.68 5.64
C TRP A 74 7.76 4.14 5.70
N LEU A 75 7.67 3.48 4.53
CA LEU A 75 7.56 2.02 4.43
C LEU A 75 8.80 1.31 4.97
N ILE A 76 10.01 1.80 4.67
CA ILE A 76 11.27 1.24 5.18
C ILE A 76 11.32 1.33 6.71
N ARG A 77 10.90 2.48 7.26
CA ARG A 77 10.90 2.74 8.70
C ARG A 77 9.85 1.92 9.45
N GLU A 78 8.67 1.73 8.86
CA GLU A 78 7.51 1.12 9.52
C GLU A 78 7.39 -0.38 9.29
N ALA A 79 7.84 -0.91 8.14
CA ALA A 79 7.73 -2.34 7.81
C ALA A 79 8.25 -3.29 8.90
N PRO A 80 9.37 -3.01 9.62
CA PRO A 80 9.82 -3.86 10.73
C PRO A 80 8.81 -4.01 11.88
N GLY A 81 7.88 -3.07 12.03
CA GLY A 81 6.79 -3.13 13.01
C GLY A 81 5.65 -4.08 12.63
N TYR A 82 5.64 -4.58 11.38
CA TYR A 82 4.63 -5.50 10.86
C TYR A 82 5.28 -6.85 10.50
N PRO A 83 5.55 -7.71 11.49
CA PRO A 83 6.13 -9.02 11.22
C PRO A 83 5.20 -9.84 10.31
N SER A 84 5.78 -10.59 9.36
CA SER A 84 5.03 -11.39 8.37
C SER A 84 4.14 -10.58 7.42
N ALA A 85 4.36 -9.26 7.31
CA ALA A 85 3.61 -8.44 6.36
C ALA A 85 3.91 -8.82 4.91
N TRP A 86 2.96 -8.53 4.03
CA TRP A 86 3.19 -8.52 2.59
C TRP A 86 3.58 -7.10 2.16
N LEU A 87 4.50 -6.98 1.21
CA LEU A 87 4.89 -5.70 0.62
C LEU A 87 4.46 -5.65 -0.84
N VAL A 88 3.65 -4.65 -1.18
CA VAL A 88 3.17 -4.39 -2.55
C VAL A 88 3.92 -3.20 -3.11
N THR A 89 4.88 -3.48 -3.99
CA THR A 89 5.57 -2.48 -4.82
C THR A 89 6.30 -3.20 -5.95
N SER A 90 6.49 -2.52 -7.08
CA SER A 90 7.44 -2.93 -8.13
C SER A 90 8.78 -2.19 -8.04
N ASP A 91 8.93 -1.26 -7.08
CA ASP A 91 10.18 -0.55 -6.88
C ASP A 91 11.27 -1.49 -6.37
N ARG A 92 12.43 -1.51 -7.03
CA ARG A 92 13.54 -2.41 -6.69
C ARG A 92 14.28 -1.97 -5.43
N ALA A 93 14.46 -0.67 -5.24
CA ALA A 93 15.16 -0.13 -4.08
C ALA A 93 14.31 -0.32 -2.82
N LEU A 94 13.00 -0.06 -2.91
CA LEU A 94 12.09 -0.30 -1.78
C LEU A 94 12.02 -1.80 -1.42
N ARG A 95 12.01 -2.70 -2.41
CA ARG A 95 12.06 -4.15 -2.15
C ARG A 95 13.35 -4.58 -1.45
N GLU A 96 14.48 -4.01 -1.84
CA GLU A 96 15.76 -4.31 -1.21
C GLU A 96 15.79 -3.83 0.25
N ALA A 97 15.28 -2.63 0.51
CA ALA A 97 15.31 -2.01 1.84
C ALA A 97 14.24 -2.54 2.80
N ALA A 98 12.99 -2.70 2.35
CA ALA A 98 11.86 -3.08 3.20
C ALA A 98 11.41 -4.55 3.01
N GLY A 99 11.83 -5.20 1.91
CA GLY A 99 11.34 -6.54 1.56
C GLY A 99 11.94 -7.69 2.35
N ALA A 100 13.09 -7.49 3.01
CA ALA A 100 13.76 -8.56 3.78
C ALA A 100 12.91 -9.10 4.94
N GLY A 101 12.05 -8.25 5.52
CA GLY A 101 11.12 -8.63 6.60
C GLY A 101 9.73 -9.07 6.12
N ALA A 102 9.46 -8.95 4.81
CA ALA A 102 8.15 -9.27 4.26
C ALA A 102 8.03 -10.78 3.98
N GLU A 103 6.91 -11.39 4.37
CA GLU A 103 6.60 -12.78 4.04
C GLU A 103 6.35 -12.97 2.53
N ARG A 104 5.83 -11.92 1.89
CA ARG A 104 5.51 -11.95 0.46
C ARG A 104 5.76 -10.59 -0.20
N LEU A 105 6.36 -10.62 -1.39
CA LEU A 105 6.51 -9.47 -2.28
C LEU A 105 5.53 -9.58 -3.45
N ILE A 106 4.76 -8.52 -3.70
CA ILE A 106 3.79 -8.45 -4.80
C ILE A 106 4.12 -7.22 -5.65
N GLY A 107 4.19 -7.38 -6.98
CA GLY A 107 4.36 -6.24 -7.89
C GLY A 107 3.09 -5.42 -8.00
N GLY A 108 3.22 -4.10 -8.16
CA GLY A 108 2.07 -3.19 -8.20
C GLY A 108 1.05 -3.55 -9.29
N GLY A 109 1.50 -3.95 -10.48
CA GLY A 109 0.62 -4.40 -11.55
C GLY A 109 0.00 -5.79 -11.34
N ALA A 110 0.65 -6.65 -10.55
CA ALA A 110 0.04 -7.92 -10.14
C ALA A 110 -1.07 -7.67 -9.13
N PHE A 111 -0.80 -6.85 -8.10
CA PHE A 111 -1.81 -6.47 -7.12
C PHE A 111 -2.98 -5.74 -7.76
N LEU A 112 -2.73 -4.82 -8.70
CA LEU A 112 -3.80 -4.12 -9.41
C LEU A 112 -4.73 -5.08 -10.19
N ARG A 113 -4.21 -6.20 -10.71
CA ARG A 113 -5.05 -7.24 -11.32
C ARG A 113 -5.90 -7.96 -10.28
N GLU A 114 -5.36 -8.26 -9.10
CA GLU A 114 -6.12 -8.84 -7.99
C GLU A 114 -7.24 -7.90 -7.51
N LEU A 115 -6.98 -6.58 -7.47
CA LEU A 115 -7.98 -5.56 -7.14
C LEU A 115 -9.15 -5.49 -8.15
N ASN A 116 -8.95 -5.97 -9.38
CA ASN A 116 -9.95 -5.93 -10.45
C ASN A 116 -10.67 -7.27 -10.67
N ALA A 117 -10.23 -8.33 -10.00
CA ALA A 117 -10.87 -9.65 -10.00
C ALA A 117 -11.99 -9.69 -8.96
#